data_AF-A0A957UCA2-F1
#
_entry.id   AF-A0A957UCA2-F1
#
_cell.length_a   1.000
_cell.length_b   1.000
_cell.length_c   1.000
_cell.angle_alpha   90.00
_cell.angle_beta   90.00
_cell.angle_gamma   90.00
#
_symmetry.space_group_name_H-M   'P 1'
#
loop_
_entity.id
_entity.type
_entity.pdbx_description
1 polymer ?
#
loop_
_entity_poly.entity_id
_entity_poly.type
_entity_poly.pdbx_seq_one_letter_code
_entity_poly.pdbx_strand_id
1 'polypeptide(L)'
;VTGELALTAGSLAAGSHVVTLGSDATCSGSGDVTGSVQRNSLALGTAYCFGNPDLQLTFTGGTLPTAASVTLDKGAAPFAGAVLRDYAISAPGFDGTATVRLHYLASELNGNDSANLRLWRNGGTRWEVVGRSSGDSSSVTVTGVTAFSDWALSEHGTTTAATIVDFRATRIDGGVQVTWSTAMEDLNAGFRLYRAQELYGPALALHPELLPAQGDGFGHDYIYVDEAGDLPAPIFYWIEDVDLAGTATRHGPAVVSDERTYLPYVAQ
;
A
#
# COMPACT_ATOMS: atom_id res chain seq x y z
N VAL A 1 -27.09 -12.81 17.81
CA VAL A 1 -27.44 -11.75 18.78
C VAL A 1 -28.52 -10.88 18.17
N THR A 2 -29.69 -10.79 18.79
CA THR A 2 -30.83 -10.01 18.29
C THR A 2 -30.97 -8.65 18.95
N GLY A 3 -30.46 -8.49 20.18
CA GLY A 3 -30.34 -7.21 20.88
C GLY A 3 -28.90 -6.71 20.84
N GLU A 4 -28.27 -6.57 22.00
CA GLU A 4 -26.92 -6.01 22.12
C GLU A 4 -25.84 -7.10 22.20
N LEU A 5 -24.74 -6.91 21.46
CA LEU A 5 -23.46 -7.59 21.68
C LEU A 5 -22.57 -6.71 22.57
N ALA A 6 -22.59 -6.94 23.87
CA ALA A 6 -21.83 -6.16 24.85
C ALA A 6 -20.52 -6.87 25.23
N LEU A 7 -19.38 -6.32 24.77
CA LEU A 7 -18.03 -6.82 25.05
C LEU A 7 -17.28 -5.87 25.99
N THR A 8 -17.74 -5.78 27.24
CA THR A 8 -17.27 -4.80 28.23
C THR A 8 -16.05 -5.25 29.05
N ALA A 9 -15.78 -6.55 29.10
CA ALA A 9 -14.73 -7.14 29.95
C ALA A 9 -13.80 -8.10 29.18
N GLY A 10 -13.76 -8.01 27.85
CA GLY A 10 -12.91 -8.85 27.02
C GLY A 10 -13.38 -8.94 25.58
N SER A 11 -12.58 -9.61 24.76
CA SER A 11 -12.89 -9.91 23.35
C SER A 11 -13.49 -11.31 23.22
N LEU A 12 -14.24 -11.53 22.14
CA LEU A 12 -14.80 -12.84 21.79
C LEU A 12 -14.02 -13.43 20.60
N ALA A 13 -13.46 -14.62 20.74
CA ALA A 13 -12.93 -15.38 19.61
C ALA A 13 -14.01 -16.31 19.05
N ALA A 14 -14.50 -16.02 17.85
CA ALA A 14 -15.54 -16.83 17.19
C ALA A 14 -14.99 -18.17 16.64
N GLY A 15 -13.70 -18.24 16.34
CA GLY A 15 -13.06 -19.42 15.74
C GLY A 15 -13.71 -19.76 14.40
N SER A 16 -14.11 -21.03 14.22
CA SER A 16 -14.81 -21.48 13.00
C SER A 16 -16.31 -21.13 12.96
N HIS A 17 -16.84 -20.43 13.97
CA HIS A 17 -18.24 -20.04 14.03
C HIS A 17 -18.44 -18.63 13.46
N VAL A 18 -19.67 -18.33 13.04
CA VAL A 18 -20.08 -17.00 12.58
C VAL A 18 -21.02 -16.38 13.62
N VAL A 19 -20.67 -15.20 14.13
CA VAL A 19 -21.55 -14.41 14.99
C VAL A 19 -22.56 -13.68 14.12
N THR A 20 -23.82 -14.10 14.14
CA THR A 20 -24.88 -13.40 13.39
C THR A 20 -25.54 -12.32 14.24
N LEU A 21 -25.54 -11.07 13.75
CA LEU A 21 -26.24 -9.94 14.35
C LEU A 21 -27.57 -9.67 13.63
N GLY A 22 -28.63 -9.40 14.39
CA GLY A 22 -29.96 -9.02 13.85
C GLY A 22 -29.96 -7.63 13.19
N SER A 23 -31.08 -7.24 12.58
CA SER A 23 -31.24 -5.92 11.94
C SER A 23 -30.94 -4.77 12.89
N ASP A 24 -31.51 -4.82 14.10
CA ASP A 24 -31.45 -3.74 15.08
C ASP A 24 -30.38 -3.98 16.16
N ALA A 25 -29.56 -5.01 15.97
CA ALA A 25 -28.57 -5.38 16.95
C ALA A 25 -27.46 -4.34 17.03
N THR A 26 -27.09 -3.96 18.25
CA THR A 26 -26.03 -2.98 18.57
C THR A 26 -24.79 -3.67 19.12
N CYS A 27 -23.66 -2.95 19.12
CA CYS A 27 -22.42 -3.40 19.75
C CYS A 27 -22.00 -2.36 20.78
N SER A 28 -21.45 -2.81 21.90
CA SER A 28 -20.91 -1.93 22.94
C SER A 28 -19.70 -2.55 23.63
N GLY A 29 -18.99 -1.73 24.40
CA GLY A 29 -17.74 -2.11 25.05
C GLY A 29 -16.51 -1.91 24.15
N SER A 30 -15.36 -2.31 24.65
CA SER A 30 -14.05 -2.12 24.01
C SER A 30 -13.46 -3.40 23.40
N GLY A 31 -14.11 -4.55 23.61
CA GLY A 31 -13.68 -5.82 23.06
C GLY A 31 -13.94 -5.95 21.57
N ASP A 32 -13.15 -6.79 20.91
CA ASP A 32 -13.34 -7.19 19.52
C ASP A 32 -14.01 -8.56 19.44
N VAL A 33 -14.73 -8.82 18.35
CA VAL A 33 -14.93 -10.20 17.87
C VAL A 33 -13.82 -10.53 16.89
N THR A 34 -12.94 -11.49 17.20
CA THR A 34 -12.03 -12.08 16.21
C THR A 34 -12.69 -13.26 15.52
N GLY A 35 -12.51 -13.38 14.21
CA GLY A 35 -13.32 -14.24 13.33
C GLY A 35 -14.52 -13.51 12.73
N SER A 36 -15.50 -14.26 12.21
CA SER A 36 -16.54 -13.70 11.33
C SER A 36 -17.79 -13.21 12.07
N VAL A 37 -18.22 -11.99 11.74
CA VAL A 37 -19.51 -11.40 12.13
C VAL A 37 -20.35 -11.15 10.87
N GLN A 38 -21.62 -11.54 10.88
CA GLN A 38 -22.51 -11.45 9.72
C GLN A 38 -23.85 -10.78 10.06
N ARG A 39 -24.41 -10.05 9.09
CA ARG A 39 -25.78 -9.52 9.08
C ARG A 39 -26.50 -9.92 7.79
N ASN A 40 -27.77 -10.28 7.93
CA ASN A 40 -28.62 -10.76 6.81
C ASN A 40 -29.79 -9.81 6.49
N SER A 41 -29.84 -8.65 7.15
CA SER A 41 -30.91 -7.67 6.99
C SER A 41 -30.29 -6.29 7.09
N LEU A 42 -30.33 -5.56 5.98
CA LEU A 42 -29.59 -4.33 5.77
C LEU A 42 -30.52 -3.28 5.15
N ALA A 43 -30.28 -2.02 5.48
CA ALA A 43 -30.97 -0.87 4.95
C ALA A 43 -29.97 0.23 4.59
N LEU A 44 -30.34 1.07 3.62
CA LEU A 44 -29.54 2.24 3.26
C LEU A 44 -29.55 3.26 4.41
N GLY A 45 -28.41 3.93 4.62
CA GLY A 45 -28.24 4.97 5.63
C GLY A 45 -28.11 4.46 7.08
N THR A 46 -28.21 3.15 7.31
CA THR A 46 -28.03 2.56 8.64
C THR A 46 -26.58 2.12 8.86
N ALA A 47 -25.97 2.57 9.96
CA ALA A 47 -24.65 2.13 10.39
C ALA A 47 -24.74 0.81 11.16
N TYR A 48 -24.12 -0.23 10.63
CA TYR A 48 -24.11 -1.56 11.20
C TYR A 48 -22.75 -1.88 11.81
N CYS A 49 -22.71 -2.20 13.10
CA CYS A 49 -21.48 -2.69 13.74
C CYS A 49 -21.24 -4.18 13.45
N PHE A 50 -19.97 -4.59 13.45
CA PHE A 50 -19.53 -5.97 13.20
C PHE A 50 -18.59 -6.46 14.30
N GLY A 51 -19.08 -6.57 15.54
CA GLY A 51 -18.31 -7.15 16.65
C GLY A 51 -17.56 -6.16 17.54
N ASN A 52 -17.52 -4.89 17.14
CA ASN A 52 -17.03 -3.77 17.95
C ASN A 52 -17.83 -2.51 17.55
N PRO A 53 -18.18 -1.58 18.46
CA PRO A 53 -18.89 -0.36 18.11
C PRO A 53 -18.12 0.48 17.07
N ASP A 54 -16.80 0.36 17.00
CA ASP A 54 -15.98 1.12 16.08
C ASP A 54 -15.75 0.48 14.70
N LEU A 55 -16.16 -0.77 14.52
CA LEU A 55 -16.08 -1.48 13.26
C LEU A 55 -17.44 -1.47 12.57
N GLN A 56 -17.61 -0.61 11.57
CA GLN A 56 -18.92 -0.32 10.98
C GLN A 56 -18.94 -0.32 9.45
N LEU A 57 -20.06 -0.76 8.88
CA LEU A 57 -20.43 -0.56 7.49
C LEU A 57 -21.75 0.21 7.41
N THR A 58 -21.81 1.22 6.54
CA THR A 58 -23.06 1.93 6.21
C THR A 58 -23.24 1.90 4.70
N PHE A 59 -24.28 1.26 4.19
CA PHE A 59 -24.61 1.28 2.76
C PHE A 59 -25.33 2.60 2.45
N THR A 60 -24.82 3.42 1.54
CA THR A 60 -25.28 4.80 1.34
C THR A 60 -26.03 5.00 0.02
N GLY A 61 -25.86 4.11 -0.96
CA GLY A 61 -26.63 4.14 -2.20
C GLY A 61 -26.50 2.85 -3.02
N GLY A 62 -27.36 2.69 -4.02
CA GLY A 62 -27.36 1.54 -4.93
C GLY A 62 -28.08 0.30 -4.41
N THR A 63 -27.70 -0.86 -4.94
CA THR A 63 -28.24 -2.17 -4.60
C THR A 63 -27.61 -2.68 -3.30
N LEU A 64 -28.47 -2.95 -2.31
CA LEU A 64 -28.06 -3.58 -1.05
C LEU A 64 -27.64 -5.05 -1.29
N PRO A 65 -26.60 -5.53 -0.59
CA PRO A 65 -26.24 -6.94 -0.65
C PRO A 65 -27.26 -7.82 0.09
N THR A 66 -27.26 -9.11 -0.23
CA THR A 66 -28.11 -10.10 0.45
C THR A 66 -27.69 -10.38 1.90
N ALA A 67 -26.40 -10.20 2.18
CA ALA A 67 -25.81 -10.22 3.51
C ALA A 67 -24.52 -9.39 3.49
N ALA A 68 -24.06 -8.98 4.67
CA ALA A 68 -22.73 -8.41 4.85
C ALA A 68 -22.01 -9.18 5.96
N SER A 69 -20.74 -9.49 5.75
CA SER A 69 -19.88 -10.10 6.76
C SER A 69 -18.54 -9.39 6.84
N VAL A 70 -18.03 -9.27 8.05
CA VAL A 70 -16.66 -8.81 8.34
C VAL A 70 -15.99 -9.88 9.18
N THR A 71 -14.83 -10.36 8.74
CA THR A 71 -13.94 -11.23 9.50
C THR A 71 -12.76 -10.38 9.96
N LEU A 72 -12.47 -10.39 11.26
CA LEU A 72 -11.31 -9.70 11.84
C LEU A 72 -10.27 -10.73 12.26
N ASP A 73 -9.08 -10.61 11.70
CA ASP A 73 -7.87 -11.33 12.10
C ASP A 73 -6.85 -10.36 12.71
N LYS A 74 -6.18 -10.81 13.79
CA LYS A 74 -5.30 -9.96 14.62
C LYS A 74 -3.96 -10.65 14.86
N GLY A 75 -2.94 -9.83 15.08
CA GLY A 75 -1.60 -10.27 15.49
C GLY A 75 -0.60 -10.41 14.34
N ALA A 76 -1.01 -10.19 13.09
CA ALA A 76 -0.14 -10.19 11.93
C ALA A 76 -0.48 -9.01 11.02
N ALA A 77 0.54 -8.44 10.38
CA ALA A 77 0.35 -7.44 9.33
C ALA A 77 0.10 -8.18 7.99
N PRO A 78 -0.95 -7.84 7.23
CA PRO A 78 -1.23 -8.47 5.94
C PRO A 78 -0.22 -8.10 4.84
N PHE A 79 0.56 -7.04 5.06
CA PHE A 79 1.70 -6.62 4.26
C PHE A 79 2.70 -5.82 5.10
N ALA A 80 3.92 -5.64 4.61
CA ALA A 80 4.97 -4.93 5.34
C ALA A 80 4.54 -3.49 5.71
N GLY A 81 4.70 -3.12 6.98
CA GLY A 81 4.32 -1.81 7.47
C GLY A 81 2.83 -1.61 7.78
N ALA A 82 1.95 -2.61 7.55
CA ALA A 82 0.56 -2.50 7.98
C ALA A 82 0.39 -2.66 9.50
N VAL A 83 -0.71 -2.14 10.03
CA VAL A 83 -1.20 -2.43 11.39
C VAL A 83 -1.34 -3.96 11.54
N LEU A 84 -1.09 -4.51 12.75
CA LEU A 84 -1.13 -5.95 13.05
C LEU A 84 -2.57 -6.52 13.11
N ARG A 85 -3.39 -6.18 12.12
CA ARG A 85 -4.74 -6.70 11.89
C ARG A 85 -5.14 -6.54 10.44
N ASP A 86 -6.08 -7.37 10.02
CA ASP A 86 -6.72 -7.29 8.71
C ASP A 86 -8.20 -7.67 8.80
N TYR A 87 -8.93 -7.29 7.77
CA TYR A 87 -10.37 -7.44 7.68
C TYR A 87 -10.78 -8.04 6.35
N ALA A 88 -11.46 -9.19 6.35
CA ALA A 88 -12.14 -9.67 5.14
C ALA A 88 -13.59 -9.20 5.16
N ILE A 89 -13.96 -8.34 4.20
CA ILE A 89 -15.31 -7.81 4.05
C ILE A 89 -15.97 -8.43 2.82
N SER A 90 -17.11 -9.08 3.01
CA SER A 90 -17.90 -9.67 1.94
C SER A 90 -19.33 -9.15 1.98
N ALA A 91 -19.84 -8.75 0.82
CA ALA A 91 -21.20 -8.23 0.65
C ALA A 91 -21.78 -8.68 -0.71
N PRO A 92 -22.22 -9.95 -0.83
CA PRO A 92 -22.67 -10.51 -2.09
C PRO A 92 -23.88 -9.76 -2.67
N GLY A 93 -23.80 -9.39 -3.95
CA GLY A 93 -24.86 -8.64 -4.65
C GLY A 93 -24.86 -7.13 -4.38
N PHE A 94 -23.89 -6.61 -3.61
CA PHE A 94 -23.69 -5.17 -3.50
C PHE A 94 -23.29 -4.57 -4.85
N ASP A 95 -23.99 -3.52 -5.26
CA ASP A 95 -23.66 -2.67 -6.40
C ASP A 95 -24.09 -1.25 -6.07
N GLY A 96 -23.18 -0.47 -5.49
CA GLY A 96 -23.53 0.83 -4.93
C GLY A 96 -22.38 1.52 -4.22
N THR A 97 -22.72 2.37 -3.26
CA THR A 97 -21.77 3.13 -2.43
C THR A 97 -21.96 2.81 -0.96
N ALA A 98 -20.86 2.82 -0.21
CA ALA A 98 -20.84 2.57 1.22
C ALA A 98 -19.82 3.47 1.94
N THR A 99 -19.99 3.57 3.26
CA THR A 99 -19.00 4.08 4.20
C THR A 99 -18.45 2.89 4.98
N VAL A 100 -17.14 2.79 5.05
CA VAL A 100 -16.40 1.77 5.80
C VAL A 100 -15.64 2.44 6.92
N ARG A 101 -15.83 1.98 8.16
CA ARG A 101 -15.06 2.40 9.32
C ARG A 101 -14.39 1.19 9.95
N LEU A 102 -13.06 1.19 9.96
CA LEU A 102 -12.25 0.10 10.52
C LEU A 102 -11.65 0.53 11.85
N HIS A 103 -11.80 -0.34 12.84
CA HIS A 103 -11.25 -0.15 14.18
C HIS A 103 -9.74 -0.45 14.19
N TYR A 104 -8.98 0.11 15.13
CA TYR A 104 -7.65 -0.34 15.48
C TYR A 104 -7.37 -0.17 16.97
N LEU A 105 -6.41 -0.93 17.50
CA LEU A 105 -5.86 -0.74 18.84
C LEU A 105 -4.47 -0.11 18.73
N ALA A 106 -4.15 0.81 19.65
CA ALA A 106 -2.84 1.46 19.69
C ALA A 106 -1.68 0.46 19.80
N SER A 107 -1.88 -0.67 20.49
CA SER A 107 -0.90 -1.75 20.64
C SER A 107 -0.58 -2.48 19.34
N GLU A 108 -1.38 -2.30 18.29
CA GLU A 108 -1.25 -3.01 17.01
C GLU A 108 -0.75 -2.10 15.89
N LEU A 109 -0.48 -0.83 16.18
CA LEU A 109 -0.06 0.15 15.18
C LEU A 109 1.20 -0.24 14.42
N ASN A 110 2.02 -1.16 14.92
CA ASN A 110 3.20 -1.65 14.19
C ASN A 110 4.16 -0.53 13.73
N GLY A 111 4.32 0.51 14.55
CA GLY A 111 5.12 1.69 14.22
C GLY A 111 4.40 2.76 13.40
N ASN A 112 3.16 2.52 12.94
CA ASN A 112 2.37 3.51 12.21
C ASN A 112 1.93 4.66 13.11
N ASP A 113 1.92 5.89 12.60
CA ASP A 113 1.20 7.01 13.20
C ASP A 113 -0.31 6.91 12.87
N SER A 114 -1.11 6.77 13.93
CA SER A 114 -2.59 6.80 13.87
C SER A 114 -3.18 7.99 13.11
N ALA A 115 -2.52 9.15 13.13
CA ALA A 115 -2.97 10.35 12.42
C ALA A 115 -2.91 10.19 10.90
N ASN A 116 -1.98 9.36 10.41
CA ASN A 116 -1.72 9.18 8.98
C ASN A 116 -2.31 7.88 8.41
N LEU A 117 -2.83 6.99 9.26
CA LEU A 117 -3.45 5.74 8.81
C LEU A 117 -4.50 5.98 7.73
N ARG A 118 -4.43 5.14 6.69
CA ARG A 118 -5.39 5.06 5.57
C ARG A 118 -5.95 3.65 5.51
N LEU A 119 -7.15 3.51 4.94
CA LEU A 119 -7.71 2.22 4.56
C LEU A 119 -7.04 1.76 3.26
N TRP A 120 -6.64 0.50 3.27
CA TRP A 120 -6.10 -0.23 2.13
C TRP A 120 -7.03 -1.36 1.76
N ARG A 121 -7.16 -1.64 0.47
CA ARG A 121 -7.98 -2.73 -0.06
C ARG A 121 -7.13 -3.62 -0.96
N ASN A 122 -7.27 -4.94 -0.81
CA ASN A 122 -6.63 -5.89 -1.70
C ASN A 122 -7.39 -5.97 -3.04
N GLY A 123 -6.76 -5.48 -4.12
CA GLY A 123 -7.29 -5.54 -5.49
C GLY A 123 -7.18 -6.92 -6.15
N GLY A 124 -6.65 -7.92 -5.45
CA GLY A 124 -6.47 -9.30 -5.90
C GLY A 124 -5.01 -9.63 -6.23
N THR A 125 -4.24 -8.66 -6.74
CA THR A 125 -2.80 -8.80 -7.00
C THR A 125 -1.93 -7.98 -6.06
N ARG A 126 -2.45 -6.87 -5.54
CA ARG A 126 -1.75 -5.95 -4.65
C ARG A 126 -2.71 -5.24 -3.71
N TRP A 127 -2.15 -4.69 -2.64
CA TRP A 127 -2.83 -3.74 -1.76
C TRP A 127 -2.84 -2.36 -2.39
N GLU A 128 -4.01 -1.72 -2.41
CA GLU A 128 -4.24 -0.41 -3.00
C GLU A 128 -4.79 0.54 -1.94
N VAL A 129 -4.28 1.78 -1.93
CA VAL A 129 -4.76 2.80 -1.00
C VAL A 129 -6.16 3.24 -1.41
N VAL A 130 -7.11 3.19 -0.47
CA VAL A 130 -8.45 3.75 -0.65
C VAL A 130 -8.51 5.16 -0.04
N GLY A 131 -7.82 5.37 1.08
CA GLY A 131 -7.59 6.69 1.66
C GLY A 131 -8.16 6.84 3.08
N ARG A 132 -8.48 8.09 3.44
CA ARG A 132 -9.03 8.49 4.74
C ARG A 132 -9.98 9.67 4.53
N SER A 133 -11.25 9.51 4.88
CA SER A 133 -12.21 10.62 4.94
C SER A 133 -12.23 11.25 6.33
N SER A 134 -12.11 10.44 7.38
CA SER A 134 -12.00 10.88 8.78
C SER A 134 -11.37 9.78 9.63
N GLY A 135 -11.06 10.07 10.89
CA GLY A 135 -10.60 9.09 11.85
C GLY A 135 -10.45 9.72 13.23
N ASP A 136 -10.35 8.87 14.24
CA ASP A 136 -10.17 9.24 15.64
C ASP A 136 -9.08 8.35 16.26
N SER A 137 -9.02 8.24 17.58
CA SER A 137 -7.99 7.47 18.29
C SER A 137 -8.13 5.95 18.15
N SER A 138 -9.25 5.45 17.65
CA SER A 138 -9.56 4.02 17.59
C SER A 138 -10.09 3.58 16.23
N SER A 139 -10.18 4.45 15.24
CA SER A 139 -10.75 4.11 13.94
C SER A 139 -10.33 5.02 12.80
N VAL A 140 -10.45 4.49 11.58
CA VAL A 140 -10.32 5.26 10.34
C VAL A 140 -11.54 4.98 9.47
N THR A 141 -12.08 6.01 8.83
CA THR A 141 -13.28 5.95 8.00
C THR A 141 -12.99 6.38 6.57
N VAL A 142 -13.55 5.67 5.61
CA VAL A 142 -13.64 6.09 4.20
C VAL A 142 -15.09 6.05 3.73
N THR A 143 -15.49 7.13 3.06
CA THR A 143 -16.79 7.24 2.37
C THR A 143 -16.65 6.95 0.88
N GLY A 144 -17.73 6.55 0.21
CA GLY A 144 -17.73 6.35 -1.24
C GLY A 144 -17.09 5.03 -1.69
N VAL A 145 -17.01 4.03 -0.81
CA VAL A 145 -16.50 2.69 -1.13
C VAL A 145 -17.49 1.97 -2.05
N THR A 146 -17.00 1.43 -3.16
CA THR A 146 -17.81 0.76 -4.19
C THR A 146 -17.51 -0.74 -4.34
N ALA A 147 -16.48 -1.25 -3.65
CA ALA A 147 -16.11 -2.66 -3.72
C ALA A 147 -15.55 -3.15 -2.38
N PHE A 148 -15.78 -4.43 -2.07
CA PHE A 148 -15.27 -5.10 -0.86
C PHE A 148 -14.32 -6.26 -1.23
N SER A 149 -13.50 -6.68 -0.28
CA SER A 149 -12.45 -7.71 -0.38
C SER A 149 -11.75 -7.80 1.00
N ASP A 150 -10.47 -8.13 1.04
CA ASP A 150 -9.62 -7.91 2.21
C ASP A 150 -9.23 -6.43 2.33
N TRP A 151 -9.10 -5.98 3.58
CA TRP A 151 -8.82 -4.61 3.98
C TRP A 151 -7.79 -4.57 5.10
N ALA A 152 -7.01 -3.50 5.12
CA ALA A 152 -6.02 -3.25 6.15
C ALA A 152 -5.95 -1.76 6.49
N LEU A 153 -5.20 -1.45 7.54
CA LEU A 153 -4.83 -0.09 7.89
C LEU A 153 -3.31 0.04 7.81
N SER A 154 -2.84 1.12 7.19
CA SER A 154 -1.43 1.50 7.20
C SER A 154 -1.28 2.96 6.82
N GLU A 155 -0.27 3.63 7.36
CA GLU A 155 0.21 4.92 6.85
C GLU A 155 1.17 4.74 5.66
N HIS A 156 1.65 3.51 5.43
CA HIS A 156 2.60 3.13 4.38
C HIS A 156 1.98 2.09 3.42
N GLY A 157 2.54 1.95 2.21
CA GLY A 157 2.08 1.00 1.20
C GLY A 157 3.16 0.02 0.76
N THR A 158 2.76 -1.15 0.27
CA THR A 158 3.63 -2.08 -0.51
C THR A 158 3.41 -1.94 -2.02
N THR A 159 2.82 -0.84 -2.47
CA THR A 159 2.85 -0.47 -3.88
C THR A 159 4.30 -0.22 -4.26
N THR A 160 4.77 -0.78 -5.39
CA THR A 160 6.04 -0.33 -5.99
C THR A 160 5.93 1.17 -6.15
N ALA A 161 6.67 1.85 -5.30
CA ALA A 161 6.53 3.26 -5.00
C ALA A 161 6.73 4.11 -6.24
N ALA A 162 7.54 3.63 -7.16
CA ALA A 162 7.61 4.12 -8.52
C ALA A 162 7.51 2.98 -9.54
N THR A 163 6.87 3.25 -10.67
CA THR A 163 7.09 2.44 -11.89
C THR A 163 8.08 3.17 -12.77
N ILE A 164 9.35 2.75 -12.74
CA ILE A 164 10.37 3.29 -13.64
C ILE A 164 10.09 2.79 -15.06
N VAL A 165 9.90 3.71 -15.99
CA VAL A 165 9.59 3.41 -17.41
C VAL A 165 10.74 3.71 -18.36
N ASP A 166 11.70 4.54 -17.95
CA ASP A 166 12.95 4.77 -18.67
C ASP A 166 14.07 4.97 -17.66
N PHE A 167 15.24 4.39 -17.93
CA PHE A 167 16.44 4.56 -17.12
C PHE A 167 17.67 4.49 -18.02
N ARG A 168 18.44 5.58 -18.08
CA ARG A 168 19.57 5.74 -18.99
C ARG A 168 20.77 6.36 -18.30
N ALA A 169 21.93 6.04 -18.82
CA ALA A 169 23.20 6.67 -18.47
C ALA A 169 23.89 7.07 -19.77
N THR A 170 24.30 8.32 -19.89
CA THR A 170 24.94 8.87 -21.10
C THR A 170 26.18 9.63 -20.70
N ARG A 171 27.31 9.33 -21.35
CA ARG A 171 28.56 10.06 -21.12
C ARG A 171 28.38 11.53 -21.54
N ILE A 172 28.87 12.44 -20.71
CA ILE A 172 28.93 13.88 -20.98
C ILE A 172 30.34 14.38 -20.66
N ASP A 173 30.64 15.63 -21.03
CA ASP A 173 31.89 16.26 -20.63
C ASP A 173 31.99 16.30 -19.10
N GLY A 174 33.03 15.68 -18.55
CA GLY A 174 33.28 15.67 -17.10
C GLY A 174 32.56 14.58 -16.30
N GLY A 175 31.81 13.67 -16.94
CA GLY A 175 31.17 12.56 -16.21
C GLY A 175 30.08 11.81 -16.98
N VAL A 176 29.02 11.43 -16.26
CA VAL A 176 27.87 10.69 -16.80
C VAL A 176 26.57 11.33 -16.34
N GLN A 177 25.70 11.65 -17.28
CA GLN A 177 24.32 12.03 -17.00
C GLN A 177 23.46 10.78 -16.87
N VAL A 178 22.82 10.61 -15.71
CA VAL A 178 21.88 9.54 -15.41
C VAL A 178 20.47 10.13 -15.41
N THR A 179 19.58 9.60 -16.24
CA THR A 179 18.19 10.04 -16.32
C THR A 179 17.25 8.88 -16.06
N TRP A 180 16.14 9.15 -15.40
CA TRP A 180 15.05 8.20 -15.27
C TRP A 180 13.70 8.91 -15.35
N SER A 181 12.70 8.17 -15.80
CA SER A 181 11.32 8.61 -15.83
C SER A 181 10.47 7.61 -15.07
N THR A 182 9.56 8.10 -14.25
CA THR A 182 8.54 7.28 -13.60
C THR A 182 7.21 7.47 -14.34
N ALA A 183 6.38 6.42 -14.39
CA ALA A 183 5.00 6.55 -14.86
C ALA A 183 4.04 6.98 -13.75
N MET A 184 4.36 6.63 -12.51
CA MET A 184 3.60 6.93 -11.31
C MET A 184 4.54 6.90 -10.11
N GLU A 185 4.29 7.78 -9.14
CA GLU A 185 5.03 7.87 -7.88
C GLU A 185 4.06 7.95 -6.70
N ASP A 186 3.33 6.87 -6.46
CA ASP A 186 2.46 6.80 -5.30
C ASP A 186 3.25 6.24 -4.12
N LEU A 187 3.44 7.06 -3.08
CA LEU A 187 4.13 6.68 -1.84
C LEU A 187 5.62 6.32 -2.02
N ASN A 188 6.32 7.01 -2.91
CA ASN A 188 7.78 6.94 -3.05
C ASN A 188 8.47 7.93 -2.11
N ALA A 189 9.43 7.46 -1.30
CA ALA A 189 10.30 8.33 -0.52
C ALA A 189 11.37 8.97 -1.42
N GLY A 190 11.83 8.25 -2.43
CA GLY A 190 12.84 8.73 -3.37
C GLY A 190 13.65 7.61 -4.00
N PHE A 191 14.84 7.97 -4.47
CA PHE A 191 15.69 7.08 -5.27
C PHE A 191 17.11 7.00 -4.73
N ARG A 192 17.74 5.82 -4.87
CA ARG A 192 19.20 5.65 -4.71
C ARG A 192 19.82 5.30 -6.04
N LEU A 193 20.91 5.97 -6.39
CA LEU A 193 21.70 5.66 -7.57
C LEU A 193 23.01 4.98 -7.19
N TYR A 194 23.38 3.98 -7.98
CA TYR A 194 24.58 3.20 -7.79
C TYR A 194 25.40 3.14 -9.07
N ARG A 195 26.73 3.16 -8.94
CA ARG A 195 27.69 2.95 -10.05
C ARG A 195 28.61 1.76 -9.78
N ALA A 196 28.91 0.96 -10.80
CA ALA A 196 29.99 -0.02 -10.76
C ALA A 196 30.82 -0.04 -12.06
N GLN A 197 32.09 -0.47 -11.98
CA GLN A 197 32.94 -0.77 -13.15
C GLN A 197 32.90 -2.25 -13.56
N GLU A 198 32.17 -3.07 -12.81
CA GLU A 198 31.97 -4.49 -13.07
C GLU A 198 30.49 -4.81 -12.90
N LEU A 199 29.92 -5.59 -13.81
CA LEU A 199 28.49 -5.91 -13.83
C LEU A 199 27.99 -6.57 -12.53
N TYR A 200 28.84 -7.38 -11.89
CA TYR A 200 28.53 -8.11 -10.65
C TYR A 200 29.47 -7.74 -9.50
N GLY A 201 30.15 -6.59 -9.61
CA GLY A 201 31.07 -6.09 -8.59
C GLY A 201 30.37 -5.22 -7.54
N PRO A 202 31.13 -4.73 -6.54
CA PRO A 202 30.61 -3.77 -5.58
C PRO A 202 30.19 -2.47 -6.29
N ALA A 203 28.99 -1.99 -5.97
CA ALA A 203 28.48 -0.75 -6.50
C ALA A 203 28.64 0.39 -5.47
N LEU A 204 29.13 1.54 -5.92
CA LEU A 204 29.23 2.77 -5.15
C LEU A 204 27.88 3.48 -5.15
N ALA A 205 27.35 3.81 -3.97
CA ALA A 205 26.21 4.71 -3.85
C ALA A 205 26.65 6.14 -4.21
N LEU A 206 25.98 6.77 -5.16
CA LEU A 206 26.37 8.07 -5.70
C LEU A 206 25.92 9.25 -4.82
N HIS A 207 24.94 9.03 -3.94
CA HIS A 207 24.45 10.02 -3.00
C HIS A 207 24.17 9.37 -1.63
N PRO A 208 24.53 10.02 -0.50
CA PRO A 208 24.34 9.43 0.83
C PRO A 208 22.87 9.40 1.28
N GLU A 209 22.07 10.36 0.83
CA GLU A 209 20.64 10.46 1.12
C GLU A 209 19.80 10.05 -0.11
N LEU A 210 18.50 9.84 0.07
CA LEU A 210 17.60 9.62 -1.07
C LEU A 210 17.50 10.88 -1.92
N LEU A 211 17.53 10.70 -3.24
CA LEU A 211 17.05 11.74 -4.16
C LEU A 211 15.52 11.76 -4.04
N PRO A 212 14.91 12.86 -3.56
CA PRO A 212 13.50 12.86 -3.19
C PRO A 212 12.62 12.63 -4.43
N ALA A 213 11.55 11.88 -4.24
CA ALA A 213 10.45 11.82 -5.19
C ALA A 213 9.81 13.20 -5.34
N GLN A 214 9.44 13.55 -6.56
CA GLN A 214 8.86 14.84 -6.96
C GLN A 214 7.56 14.65 -7.76
N GLY A 215 7.18 13.41 -8.07
CA GLY A 215 5.90 13.09 -8.66
C GLY A 215 4.79 13.29 -7.63
N ASP A 216 3.85 14.19 -7.94
CA ASP A 216 2.65 14.45 -7.13
C ASP A 216 1.59 13.34 -7.33
N GLY A 217 1.98 12.07 -7.21
CA GLY A 217 1.15 10.90 -7.53
C GLY A 217 1.10 10.53 -9.02
N PHE A 218 1.80 11.29 -9.87
CA PHE A 218 2.05 10.99 -11.28
C PHE A 218 3.53 10.74 -11.53
N GLY A 219 3.87 10.30 -12.73
CA GLY A 219 5.24 10.19 -13.19
C GLY A 219 6.00 11.53 -13.22
N HIS A 220 7.33 11.46 -13.10
CA HIS A 220 8.22 12.60 -13.18
C HIS A 220 9.53 12.22 -13.89
N ASP A 221 10.17 13.20 -14.54
CA ASP A 221 11.44 13.04 -15.22
C ASP A 221 12.57 13.58 -14.36
N TYR A 222 13.61 12.80 -14.17
CA TYR A 222 14.74 13.14 -13.31
C TYR A 222 16.06 13.10 -14.05
N ILE A 223 16.99 13.88 -13.51
CA ILE A 223 18.36 13.97 -13.97
C ILE A 223 19.29 14.01 -12.76
N TYR A 224 20.36 13.22 -12.83
CA TYR A 224 21.48 13.25 -11.90
C TYR A 224 22.79 13.24 -12.70
N VAL A 225 23.75 14.07 -12.31
CA VAL A 225 25.08 14.10 -12.94
C VAL A 225 26.07 13.44 -12.00
N ASP A 226 26.64 12.33 -12.45
CA ASP A 226 27.77 11.68 -11.80
C ASP A 226 29.08 12.29 -12.32
N GLU A 227 29.69 13.14 -11.52
CA GLU A 227 30.94 13.88 -11.80
C GLU A 227 32.18 13.00 -11.66
N ALA A 228 32.08 11.73 -12.04
CA ALA A 228 33.16 10.75 -11.95
C ALA A 228 34.38 11.06 -12.82
N GLY A 229 34.30 12.07 -13.69
CA GLY A 229 35.27 12.33 -14.74
C GLY A 229 35.32 11.21 -15.77
N ASP A 230 36.51 10.98 -16.34
CA ASP A 230 36.74 10.03 -17.42
C ASP A 230 36.98 8.59 -16.91
N LEU A 231 35.97 8.02 -16.25
CA LEU A 231 36.01 6.59 -15.95
C LEU A 231 36.01 5.77 -17.25
N PRO A 232 36.85 4.72 -17.36
CA PRO A 232 36.85 3.83 -18.51
C PRO A 232 35.52 3.08 -18.60
N ALA A 233 35.05 2.87 -19.83
CA ALA A 233 33.89 2.03 -20.09
C ALA A 233 34.25 0.51 -20.00
N PRO A 234 33.27 -0.37 -19.75
CA PRO A 234 31.87 -0.06 -19.47
C PRO A 234 31.66 0.48 -18.04
N ILE A 235 30.69 1.39 -17.91
CA ILE A 235 30.21 1.87 -16.60
C ILE A 235 28.75 1.44 -16.45
N PHE A 236 28.44 0.82 -15.32
CA PHE A 236 27.11 0.29 -15.02
C PHE A 236 26.43 1.13 -13.95
N TYR A 237 25.16 1.46 -14.17
CA TYR A 237 24.34 2.20 -13.22
C TYR A 237 23.10 1.40 -12.85
N TRP A 238 22.74 1.42 -11.57
CA TRP A 238 21.47 0.92 -11.06
C TRP A 238 20.74 2.02 -10.31
N ILE A 239 19.43 1.91 -10.29
CA ILE A 239 18.55 2.75 -9.49
C ILE A 239 17.72 1.87 -8.57
N GLU A 240 17.55 2.29 -7.33
CA GLU A 240 16.55 1.75 -6.43
C GLU A 240 15.46 2.79 -6.23
N ASP A 241 14.19 2.44 -6.49
CA ASP A 241 13.06 3.18 -5.91
C ASP A 241 12.83 2.69 -4.49
N VAL A 242 12.62 3.64 -3.57
CA VAL A 242 12.50 3.37 -2.14
C VAL A 242 11.14 3.89 -1.69
N ASP A 243 10.25 2.98 -1.30
CA ASP A 243 8.93 3.37 -0.82
C ASP A 243 9.00 4.09 0.55
N LEU A 244 7.89 4.69 0.97
CA LEU A 244 7.77 5.32 2.29
C LEU A 244 7.94 4.32 3.46
N ALA A 245 7.91 3.01 3.21
CA ALA A 245 8.22 1.97 4.20
C ALA A 245 9.72 1.57 4.21
N GLY A 246 10.53 2.13 3.31
CA GLY A 246 11.95 1.82 3.14
C GLY A 246 12.25 0.57 2.30
N THR A 247 11.25 -0.07 1.71
CA THR A 247 11.46 -1.18 0.76
C THR A 247 12.10 -0.63 -0.51
N ALA A 248 13.20 -1.26 -0.93
CA ALA A 248 13.93 -0.87 -2.14
C ALA A 248 13.70 -1.88 -3.26
N THR A 249 13.31 -1.42 -4.45
CA THR A 249 13.26 -2.23 -5.67
C THR A 249 14.33 -1.74 -6.64
N ARG A 250 15.21 -2.65 -7.09
CA ARG A 250 16.35 -2.30 -7.94
C ARG A 250 16.06 -2.50 -9.42
N HIS A 251 16.47 -1.55 -10.25
CA HIS A 251 16.34 -1.54 -11.71
C HIS A 251 17.69 -1.30 -12.40
N GLY A 252 17.78 -1.71 -13.67
CA GLY A 252 18.98 -1.60 -14.50
C GLY A 252 19.64 -2.96 -14.82
N PRO A 253 20.91 -2.97 -15.27
CA PRO A 253 21.78 -1.80 -15.38
C PRO A 253 21.46 -0.92 -16.60
N ALA A 254 21.59 0.39 -16.44
CA ALA A 254 21.92 1.26 -17.56
C ALA A 254 23.45 1.17 -17.81
N VAL A 255 23.86 1.11 -19.07
CA VAL A 255 25.26 0.86 -19.44
C VAL A 255 25.80 2.00 -20.30
N VAL A 256 26.91 2.58 -19.87
CA VAL A 256 27.75 3.44 -20.71
C VAL A 256 28.82 2.55 -21.33
N SER A 257 28.86 2.46 -22.65
CA SER A 257 29.87 1.72 -23.41
C SER A 257 30.74 2.67 -24.24
N ASP A 258 31.93 2.22 -24.63
CA ASP A 258 32.69 2.93 -25.66
C ASP A 258 31.96 2.78 -27.00
N GLU A 259 31.81 3.87 -27.75
CA GLU A 259 31.39 3.81 -29.15
C GLU A 259 32.44 3.09 -30.00
N ARG A 260 32.50 1.77 -29.93
CA ARG A 260 33.12 0.99 -31.01
C ARG A 260 32.11 0.93 -32.15
N THR A 261 32.28 1.87 -33.08
CA THR A 261 31.83 1.78 -34.47
C THR A 261 31.93 0.31 -34.93
N TYR A 262 30.81 -0.39 -35.02
CA TYR A 262 30.76 -1.69 -35.70
C TYR A 262 30.92 -1.39 -37.19
N LEU A 263 32.16 -1.42 -37.69
CA LEU A 263 32.38 -1.58 -39.12
C LEU A 263 31.92 -3.00 -39.48
N PRO A 264 30.93 -3.18 -40.37
CA PRO A 264 30.54 -4.52 -40.80
C PRO A 264 31.73 -5.18 -41.49
N TYR A 265 32.10 -6.36 -41.00
CA TYR A 265 33.06 -7.23 -41.66
C TYR A 265 32.44 -7.73 -42.98
N VAL A 266 32.94 -7.23 -44.11
CA VAL A 266 32.64 -7.80 -45.43
C VAL A 266 33.75 -8.79 -45.76
N ALA A 267 33.45 -10.08 -45.63
CA ALA A 267 34.33 -11.13 -46.15
C ALA A 267 34.32 -11.09 -47.68
N GLN A 268 35.51 -11.11 -48.30
CA GLN A 268 35.69 -11.35 -49.74
C GLN A 268 35.60 -12.85 -50.04
#